data_AF-A0A3P9CHX7-F1
#
_entry.id   AF-A0A3P9CHX7-F1
#
_cell.length_a   1.000
_cell.length_b   1.000
_cell.length_c   1.000
_cell.angle_alpha   90.00
_cell.angle_beta   90.00
_cell.angle_gamma   90.00
#
_symmetry.space_group_name_H-M   'P 1'
#
loop_
_entity.id
_entity.type
_entity.pdbx_description
1 polymer ?
#
loop_
_entity_poly.entity_id
_entity_poly.type
_entity_poly.pdbx_seq_one_letter_code
_entity_poly.pdbx_strand_id
1 'polypeptide(L)'
;MTLRVLLLLSLLTAPCGGCEFDLEGVKNIKGTIDSSSAGFRTVFPKDYYVVHRYTRHMLCDTDPCCVFPAAYVLHDSWQVLLTNLWEEHLNHSLVVELTRTLDKIISKNRNMEMFREETDLSQFSLVSSSPEELLKLTSELFSRWIQIGCPPSIETCTLPNLPPSVERKDYSPSRARLLTTRAVDNMKSGRIIDTPPLSSGVPPSYSAFVWSSLLLRLYWCLLP
;
A
#
# COMPACT_ATOMS: atom_id res chain seq x y z
N MET A 1 -34.82 -38.22 -4.67
CA MET A 1 -34.23 -37.14 -5.50
C MET A 1 -33.00 -37.71 -6.20
N THR A 2 -32.89 -37.57 -7.51
CA THR A 2 -31.90 -38.32 -8.32
C THR A 2 -30.56 -37.58 -8.39
N LEU A 3 -29.46 -38.34 -8.48
CA LEU A 3 -28.07 -37.86 -8.64
C LEU A 3 -27.92 -36.79 -9.75
N ARG A 4 -28.76 -36.86 -10.79
CA ARG A 4 -28.81 -35.88 -11.88
C ARG A 4 -29.30 -34.49 -11.46
N VAL A 5 -30.22 -34.41 -10.48
CA VAL A 5 -30.71 -33.13 -9.94
C VAL A 5 -29.63 -32.45 -9.09
N LEU A 6 -28.86 -33.22 -8.32
CA LEU A 6 -27.71 -32.72 -7.55
C LEU A 6 -26.56 -32.23 -8.47
N LEU A 7 -26.30 -32.94 -9.57
CA LEU A 7 -25.30 -32.53 -10.58
C LEU A 7 -25.68 -31.22 -11.29
N LEU A 8 -26.97 -30.99 -11.56
CA LEU A 8 -27.45 -29.74 -12.15
C LEU A 8 -27.40 -28.57 -11.17
N LEU A 9 -27.66 -28.80 -9.88
CA LEU A 9 -27.49 -27.79 -8.82
C LEU A 9 -26.02 -27.42 -8.57
N SER A 10 -25.08 -28.35 -8.80
CA SER A 10 -23.63 -28.09 -8.74
C SER A 10 -23.18 -27.06 -9.78
N LEU A 11 -23.79 -27.06 -10.97
CA LEU A 11 -23.50 -26.12 -12.07
C LEU A 11 -24.09 -24.72 -11.87
N LEU A 12 -24.95 -24.53 -10.86
CA LEU A 12 -25.60 -23.25 -10.52
C LEU A 12 -24.91 -22.51 -9.36
N THR A 13 -23.73 -22.99 -8.94
CA THR A 13 -22.85 -22.18 -8.10
C THR A 13 -22.26 -21.07 -8.95
N ALA A 14 -22.93 -19.91 -8.98
CA ALA A 14 -22.27 -18.67 -9.35
C ALA A 14 -20.94 -18.60 -8.59
N PRO A 15 -19.82 -18.16 -9.21
CA PRO A 15 -18.55 -18.09 -8.51
C PRO A 15 -18.74 -17.27 -7.22
N CYS A 16 -18.57 -17.94 -6.07
CA CYS A 16 -18.47 -17.27 -4.78
C CYS A 16 -17.20 -16.42 -4.83
N GLY A 17 -17.36 -15.12 -5.05
CA GLY A 17 -16.24 -14.23 -5.32
C GLY A 17 -16.30 -13.71 -6.74
N GLY A 18 -16.47 -12.39 -6.84
CA GLY A 18 -16.52 -11.63 -8.06
C GLY A 18 -16.36 -10.17 -7.69
N CYS A 19 -15.92 -9.37 -8.65
CA CYS A 19 -15.62 -7.96 -8.39
C CYS A 19 -16.82 -7.22 -7.75
N GLU A 20 -18.07 -7.59 -8.03
CA GLU A 20 -19.27 -7.02 -7.41
C GLU A 20 -19.34 -7.24 -5.88
N PHE A 21 -18.98 -8.42 -5.38
CA PHE A 21 -18.91 -8.68 -3.94
C PHE A 21 -17.79 -7.84 -3.29
N ASP A 22 -16.65 -7.72 -3.96
CA ASP A 22 -15.55 -6.89 -3.49
C ASP A 22 -15.91 -5.40 -3.49
N LEU A 23 -16.74 -4.96 -4.45
CA LEU A 23 -17.27 -3.60 -4.52
C LEU A 23 -18.11 -3.26 -3.28
N GLU A 24 -18.98 -4.19 -2.85
CA GLU A 24 -19.78 -3.99 -1.64
C GLU A 24 -18.92 -3.97 -0.37
N GLY A 25 -17.90 -4.84 -0.30
CA GLY A 25 -16.89 -4.79 0.76
C GLY A 25 -16.21 -3.42 0.84
N VAL A 26 -15.78 -2.86 -0.30
CA VAL A 26 -15.15 -1.54 -0.36
C VAL A 26 -16.13 -0.43 0.04
N LYS A 27 -17.40 -0.50 -0.35
CA LYS A 27 -18.44 0.47 0.09
C LYS A 27 -18.61 0.46 1.61
N ASN A 28 -18.64 -0.71 2.22
CA ASN A 28 -18.80 -0.84 3.67
C ASN A 28 -17.62 -0.20 4.42
N ILE A 29 -16.38 -0.53 4.03
CA ILE A 29 -15.19 0.05 4.65
C ILE A 29 -15.14 1.57 4.41
N LYS A 30 -15.49 2.04 3.22
CA LYS A 30 -15.60 3.48 2.96
C LYS A 30 -16.62 4.15 3.88
N GLY A 31 -17.79 3.55 4.09
CA GLY A 31 -18.79 4.05 5.05
C GLY A 31 -18.24 4.15 6.48
N THR A 32 -17.42 3.17 6.89
CA THR A 32 -16.69 3.22 8.17
C THR A 32 -15.70 4.39 8.21
N ILE A 33 -14.92 4.62 7.15
CA ILE A 33 -13.99 5.77 7.08
C ILE A 33 -14.75 7.09 7.22
N ASP A 34 -15.82 7.26 6.42
CA ASP A 34 -16.55 8.52 6.35
C ASP A 34 -17.24 8.85 7.70
N SER A 35 -17.70 7.83 8.44
CA SER A 35 -18.29 7.97 9.77
C SER A 35 -17.27 8.10 10.91
N SER A 36 -16.05 7.58 10.76
CA SER A 36 -15.02 7.54 11.82
C SER A 36 -13.94 8.62 11.71
N SER A 37 -13.91 9.41 10.63
CA SER A 37 -12.87 10.40 10.33
C SER A 37 -12.46 11.30 11.52
N ALA A 38 -13.43 11.85 12.26
CA ALA A 38 -13.17 12.70 13.42
C ALA A 38 -12.54 11.94 14.60
N GLY A 39 -12.93 10.68 14.83
CA GLY A 39 -12.41 9.83 15.91
C GLY A 39 -11.07 9.18 15.56
N PHE A 40 -10.79 8.97 14.28
CA PHE A 40 -9.56 8.32 13.84
C PHE A 40 -8.31 9.09 14.28
N ARG A 41 -8.34 10.43 14.20
CA ARG A 41 -7.20 11.27 14.59
C ARG A 41 -6.95 11.33 16.09
N THR A 42 -7.98 11.21 16.94
CA THR A 42 -7.88 11.54 18.37
C THR A 42 -7.01 10.57 19.14
N VAL A 43 -6.79 9.37 18.61
CA VAL A 43 -5.97 8.32 19.24
C VAL A 43 -4.49 8.40 18.86
N PHE A 44 -4.12 9.33 17.96
CA PHE A 44 -2.73 9.61 17.61
C PHE A 44 -2.21 10.88 18.30
N PRO A 45 -0.90 10.96 18.62
CA PRO A 45 -0.26 12.22 18.98
C PRO A 45 -0.49 13.32 17.93
N LYS A 46 -0.57 14.58 18.36
CA LYS A 46 -0.85 15.72 17.46
C LYS A 46 0.21 15.92 16.38
N ASP A 47 1.44 15.53 16.68
CA ASP A 47 2.64 15.61 15.85
C ASP A 47 3.03 14.25 15.25
N TYR A 48 2.11 13.29 15.26
CA TYR A 48 2.33 12.01 14.59
C TYR A 48 2.14 12.16 13.08
N TYR A 49 3.17 11.80 12.33
CA TYR A 49 3.17 11.82 10.87
C TYR A 49 3.66 10.48 10.31
N VAL A 50 3.04 10.08 9.20
CA VAL A 50 3.45 8.94 8.40
C VAL A 50 4.28 9.45 7.24
N VAL A 51 5.50 8.93 7.11
CA VAL A 51 6.36 9.17 5.96
C VAL A 51 6.04 8.10 4.91
N HIS A 52 5.54 8.51 3.76
CA HIS A 52 5.05 7.60 2.72
C HIS A 52 5.29 8.15 1.31
N ARG A 53 4.90 7.40 0.27
CA ARG A 53 5.17 7.77 -1.14
C ARG A 53 3.93 8.08 -1.95
N TYR A 54 2.76 7.75 -1.41
CA TYR A 54 1.50 8.01 -2.08
C TYR A 54 1.27 9.50 -2.30
N THR A 55 0.81 9.85 -3.50
CA THR A 55 0.40 11.21 -3.86
C THR A 55 -0.92 11.15 -4.63
N ARG A 56 -1.76 12.17 -4.46
CA ARG A 56 -3.10 12.22 -5.06
C ARG A 56 -3.10 12.03 -6.58
N HIS A 57 -2.05 12.47 -7.27
CA HIS A 57 -1.96 12.39 -8.73
C HIS A 57 -1.82 10.95 -9.25
N MET A 58 -1.41 9.99 -8.41
CA MET A 58 -1.31 8.59 -8.80
C MET A 58 -2.66 7.97 -9.15
N LEU A 59 -3.77 8.51 -8.63
CA LEU A 59 -5.10 7.97 -8.87
C LEU A 59 -5.63 8.25 -10.30
N CYS A 60 -5.07 9.29 -10.96
CA CYS A 60 -5.47 9.83 -12.25
C CYS A 60 -6.96 10.23 -12.37
N ASP A 61 -7.25 11.22 -13.21
CA ASP A 61 -8.64 11.67 -13.40
C ASP A 61 -9.38 10.81 -14.44
N THR A 62 -8.67 10.37 -15.49
CA THR A 62 -9.29 9.80 -16.69
C THR A 62 -9.14 8.28 -16.81
N ASP A 63 -7.97 7.73 -16.47
CA ASP A 63 -7.69 6.31 -16.65
C ASP A 63 -8.18 5.49 -15.43
N PRO A 64 -9.11 4.55 -15.59
CA PRO A 64 -9.57 3.70 -14.49
C PRO A 64 -8.47 2.76 -13.96
N CYS A 65 -7.44 2.45 -14.74
CA CYS A 65 -6.39 1.49 -14.39
C CYS A 65 -5.35 2.07 -13.42
N CYS A 66 -5.27 3.40 -13.30
CA CYS A 66 -4.45 4.05 -12.29
C CYS A 66 -4.83 3.66 -10.85
N VAL A 67 -6.04 3.14 -10.62
CA VAL A 67 -6.47 2.69 -9.29
C VAL A 67 -5.56 1.59 -8.74
N PHE A 68 -4.99 0.71 -9.58
CA PHE A 68 -4.18 -0.42 -9.09
C PHE A 68 -2.78 -0.01 -8.65
N PRO A 69 -1.99 0.72 -9.45
CA PRO A 69 -0.71 1.26 -8.99
C PRO A 69 -0.88 2.19 -7.79
N ALA A 70 -1.93 3.04 -7.81
CA ALA A 70 -2.26 3.90 -6.68
C ALA A 70 -2.56 3.07 -5.41
N ALA A 71 -3.37 2.01 -5.52
CA ALA A 71 -3.69 1.14 -4.40
C ALA A 71 -2.45 0.45 -3.84
N TYR A 72 -1.52 0.04 -4.71
CA TYR A 72 -0.26 -0.58 -4.30
C TYR A 72 0.63 0.37 -3.50
N VAL A 73 0.83 1.61 -3.95
CA VAL A 73 1.61 2.61 -3.20
C VAL A 73 0.91 3.00 -1.89
N LEU A 74 -0.43 3.08 -1.89
CA LEU A 74 -1.19 3.38 -0.68
C LEU A 74 -1.15 2.22 0.33
N HIS A 75 -1.16 0.98 -0.15
CA HIS A 75 -0.98 -0.21 0.66
C HIS A 75 0.37 -0.20 1.37
N ASP A 76 1.47 0.07 0.66
CA ASP A 76 2.80 0.26 1.26
C ASP A 76 2.79 1.35 2.35
N SER A 77 2.11 2.46 2.08
CA SER A 77 1.97 3.56 3.04
C SER A 77 1.27 3.12 4.35
N TRP A 78 0.24 2.28 4.26
CA TRP A 78 -0.43 1.71 5.44
C TRP A 78 0.42 0.64 6.14
N GLN A 79 1.20 -0.15 5.42
CA GLN A 79 2.13 -1.11 6.01
C GLN A 79 3.21 -0.40 6.84
N VAL A 80 3.73 0.74 6.37
CA VAL A 80 4.65 1.58 7.15
C VAL A 80 4.00 2.02 8.46
N LEU A 81 2.75 2.50 8.43
CA LEU A 81 2.04 2.87 9.65
C LEU A 81 1.84 1.66 10.56
N LEU A 82 1.34 0.55 10.04
CA LEU A 82 1.02 -0.67 10.79
C LEU A 82 2.24 -1.22 11.53
N THR A 83 3.42 -1.19 10.89
CA THR A 83 4.69 -1.62 11.51
C THR A 83 5.05 -0.79 12.75
N ASN A 84 4.55 0.44 12.85
CA ASN A 84 4.77 1.34 13.97
C ASN A 84 3.60 1.41 14.95
N LEU A 85 2.57 0.56 14.76
CA LEU A 85 1.40 0.48 15.63
C LEU A 85 1.46 -0.78 16.49
N TRP A 86 1.04 -0.62 17.75
CA TRP A 86 0.76 -1.74 18.64
C TRP A 86 -0.55 -2.42 18.22
N GLU A 87 -0.65 -3.73 18.42
CA GLU A 87 -1.87 -4.49 18.12
C GLU A 87 -3.07 -4.01 18.97
N GLU A 88 -2.80 -3.50 20.17
CA GLU A 88 -3.77 -2.93 21.10
C GLU A 88 -4.23 -1.52 20.72
N HIS A 89 -3.60 -0.89 19.71
CA HIS A 89 -4.00 0.44 19.28
C HIS A 89 -5.45 0.44 18.79
N LEU A 90 -6.25 1.43 19.21
CA LEU A 90 -7.69 1.46 18.94
C LEU A 90 -8.07 1.38 17.46
N ASN A 91 -7.21 1.91 16.59
CA ASN A 91 -7.41 1.85 15.13
C ASN A 91 -6.67 0.71 14.43
N HIS A 92 -5.97 -0.17 15.17
CA HIS A 92 -5.19 -1.25 14.57
C HIS A 92 -6.05 -2.15 13.66
N SER A 93 -7.22 -2.59 14.13
CA SER A 93 -8.16 -3.41 13.35
C SER A 93 -8.58 -2.71 12.05
N LEU A 94 -8.91 -1.42 12.12
CA LEU A 94 -9.27 -0.65 10.93
C LEU A 94 -8.09 -0.57 9.94
N VAL A 95 -6.87 -0.29 10.41
CA VAL A 95 -5.68 -0.25 9.54
C VAL A 95 -5.44 -1.60 8.84
N VAL A 96 -5.63 -2.72 9.55
CA VAL A 96 -5.54 -4.07 8.98
C VAL A 96 -6.63 -4.29 7.92
N GLU A 97 -7.86 -3.88 8.18
CA GLU A 97 -8.96 -3.98 7.21
C GLU A 97 -8.72 -3.12 5.96
N LEU A 98 -8.20 -1.90 6.12
CA LEU A 98 -7.82 -1.03 5.00
C LEU A 98 -6.76 -1.70 4.13
N THR A 99 -5.72 -2.26 4.76
CA THR A 99 -4.62 -2.96 4.07
C THR A 99 -5.15 -4.17 3.30
N ARG A 100 -5.98 -5.02 3.93
CA ARG A 100 -6.62 -6.15 3.24
C ARG A 100 -7.51 -5.72 2.08
N THR A 101 -8.25 -4.63 2.24
CA THR A 101 -9.16 -4.12 1.20
C THR A 101 -8.37 -3.60 0.00
N LEU A 102 -7.26 -2.90 0.24
CA LEU A 102 -6.34 -2.48 -0.82
C LEU A 102 -5.73 -3.68 -1.54
N ASP A 103 -5.26 -4.70 -0.81
CA ASP A 103 -4.70 -5.91 -1.43
C ASP A 103 -5.73 -6.66 -2.29
N LYS A 104 -6.99 -6.73 -1.84
CA LYS A 104 -8.10 -7.25 -2.67
C LYS A 104 -8.27 -6.46 -3.96
N ILE A 105 -8.26 -5.12 -3.91
CA ILE A 105 -8.33 -4.28 -5.11
C ILE A 105 -7.14 -4.57 -6.03
N ILE A 106 -5.92 -4.58 -5.49
CA ILE A 106 -4.70 -4.83 -6.27
C ILE A 106 -4.78 -6.18 -6.99
N SER A 107 -5.25 -7.23 -6.31
CA SER A 107 -5.37 -8.57 -6.87
C SER A 107 -6.36 -8.69 -8.04
N LYS A 108 -7.19 -7.67 -8.30
CA LYS A 108 -8.16 -7.70 -9.41
C LYS A 108 -7.55 -7.48 -10.77
N ASN A 109 -6.37 -6.89 -10.87
CA ASN A 109 -5.69 -6.73 -12.15
C ASN A 109 -4.53 -7.73 -12.28
N ARG A 110 -4.56 -8.55 -13.32
CA ARG A 110 -3.58 -9.63 -13.54
C ARG A 110 -2.17 -9.11 -13.82
N ASN A 111 -2.03 -7.87 -14.26
CA ASN A 111 -0.74 -7.26 -14.57
C ASN A 111 -0.02 -6.76 -13.31
N MET A 112 -0.66 -6.80 -12.13
CA MET A 112 -0.07 -6.28 -10.89
C MET A 112 1.12 -7.08 -10.40
N GLU A 113 1.20 -8.39 -10.68
CA GLU A 113 2.38 -9.19 -10.31
C GLU A 113 3.65 -8.66 -11.01
N MET A 114 3.57 -8.49 -12.34
CA MET A 114 4.66 -7.91 -13.14
C MET A 114 4.99 -6.48 -12.68
N PHE A 115 3.97 -5.66 -12.41
CA PHE A 115 4.17 -4.30 -11.90
C PHE A 115 4.93 -4.27 -10.56
N ARG A 116 4.62 -5.19 -9.63
CA ARG A 116 5.30 -5.31 -8.34
C ARG A 116 6.78 -5.70 -8.51
N GLU A 117 7.09 -6.55 -9.48
CA GLU A 117 8.46 -6.97 -9.77
C GLU A 117 9.30 -5.86 -10.42
N GLU A 118 8.70 -5.07 -11.31
CA GLU A 118 9.40 -4.05 -12.09
C GLU A 118 9.46 -2.68 -11.40
N THR A 119 8.54 -2.39 -10.48
CA THR A 119 8.43 -1.08 -9.85
C THR A 119 9.21 -1.01 -8.55
N ASP A 120 10.30 -0.25 -8.55
CA ASP A 120 10.98 0.16 -7.32
C ASP A 120 10.29 1.38 -6.70
N LEU A 121 9.57 1.16 -5.60
CA LEU A 121 8.89 2.23 -4.86
C LEU A 121 9.85 3.31 -4.37
N SER A 122 11.15 3.01 -4.18
CA SER A 122 12.13 3.99 -3.68
C SER A 122 12.33 5.20 -4.61
N GLN A 123 11.95 5.06 -5.89
CA GLN A 123 12.03 6.13 -6.90
C GLN A 123 10.97 7.23 -6.71
N PHE A 124 9.91 6.95 -5.94
CA PHE A 124 8.89 7.94 -5.60
C PHE A 124 9.33 8.82 -4.42
N SER A 125 8.98 10.10 -4.50
CA SER A 125 9.29 11.10 -3.48
C SER A 125 8.62 10.75 -2.17
N LEU A 126 9.37 10.91 -1.08
CA LEU A 126 8.79 10.87 0.25
C LEU A 126 7.94 12.11 0.49
N VAL A 127 6.77 11.89 1.03
CA VAL A 127 5.87 12.91 1.58
C VAL A 127 5.54 12.54 3.02
N SER A 128 5.19 13.54 3.81
CA SER A 128 4.78 13.35 5.21
C SER A 128 3.34 13.82 5.35
N SER A 129 2.48 12.97 5.91
CA SER A 129 1.08 13.32 6.15
C SER A 129 0.61 12.78 7.51
N SER A 130 -0.48 13.33 8.03
CA SER A 130 -1.10 12.78 9.24
C SER A 130 -1.82 11.47 8.90
N PRO A 131 -2.05 10.58 9.89
CA PRO A 131 -2.89 9.39 9.69
C PRO A 131 -4.29 9.73 9.15
N GLU A 132 -4.86 10.86 9.57
CA GLU A 132 -6.14 11.37 9.08
C GLU A 132 -6.11 11.68 7.57
N GLU A 133 -5.04 12.32 7.09
CA GLU A 133 -4.87 12.61 5.66
C GLU A 133 -4.68 11.31 4.86
N LEU A 134 -3.91 10.34 5.39
CA LEU A 134 -3.77 9.03 4.77
C LEU A 134 -5.12 8.29 4.66
N LEU A 135 -5.96 8.39 5.70
CA LEU A 135 -7.32 7.85 5.70
C LEU A 135 -8.20 8.52 4.63
N LYS A 136 -8.10 9.84 4.49
CA LYS A 136 -8.81 10.59 3.45
C LYS A 136 -8.39 10.19 2.04
N LEU A 137 -7.08 10.08 1.78
CA LEU A 137 -6.55 9.60 0.50
C LEU A 137 -7.07 8.19 0.16
N THR A 138 -7.23 7.34 1.19
CA THR A 138 -7.83 6.01 1.05
C THR A 138 -9.32 6.06 0.71
N SER A 139 -10.08 6.94 1.36
CA SER A 139 -11.49 7.16 1.01
C SER A 139 -11.66 7.66 -0.43
N GLU A 140 -10.75 8.50 -0.92
CA GLU A 140 -10.75 8.96 -2.32
C GLU A 140 -10.48 7.82 -3.30
N LEU A 141 -9.48 6.97 -3.03
CA LEU A 141 -9.22 5.77 -3.83
C LEU A 141 -10.41 4.82 -3.86
N PHE A 142 -11.03 4.56 -2.70
CA PHE A 142 -12.23 3.71 -2.63
C PHE A 142 -13.40 4.32 -3.38
N SER A 143 -13.58 5.63 -3.31
CA SER A 143 -14.60 6.34 -4.10
C SER A 143 -14.36 6.11 -5.60
N ARG A 144 -13.11 6.20 -6.04
CA ARG A 144 -12.74 5.96 -7.44
C ARG A 144 -12.98 4.51 -7.85
N TRP A 145 -12.58 3.54 -7.04
CA TRP A 145 -12.87 2.12 -7.27
C TRP A 145 -14.38 1.86 -7.41
N ILE A 146 -15.18 2.43 -6.51
CA ILE A 146 -16.64 2.30 -6.53
C ILE A 146 -17.23 2.90 -7.82
N GLN A 147 -16.73 4.05 -8.28
CA GLN A 147 -17.17 4.70 -9.51
C GLN A 147 -16.80 3.91 -10.77
N ILE A 148 -15.60 3.33 -10.82
CA ILE A 148 -15.16 2.47 -11.92
C ILE A 148 -16.07 1.24 -11.99
N GLY A 149 -16.45 0.71 -10.84
CA GLY A 149 -17.23 -0.52 -10.75
C GLY A 149 -16.41 -1.72 -11.18
N CYS A 150 -17.07 -2.66 -11.86
CA CYS A 150 -16.50 -3.97 -12.19
C CYS A 150 -16.69 -4.38 -13.65
N PRO A 151 -16.23 -3.56 -14.62
CA PRO A 151 -16.26 -3.97 -16.01
C PRO A 151 -15.23 -5.09 -16.25
N PRO A 152 -15.51 -6.08 -17.11
CA PRO A 152 -14.57 -7.18 -17.40
C PRO A 152 -13.18 -6.72 -17.87
N SER A 153 -13.09 -5.55 -18.50
CA SER A 153 -11.83 -4.98 -18.98
C SER A 153 -10.88 -4.55 -17.87
N ILE A 154 -11.36 -4.38 -16.63
CA ILE A 154 -10.53 -3.89 -15.52
C ILE A 154 -9.48 -4.92 -15.08
N GLU A 155 -9.75 -6.21 -15.31
CA GLU A 155 -8.88 -7.31 -14.93
C GLU A 155 -7.59 -7.36 -15.75
N THR A 156 -7.64 -6.87 -16.99
CA THR A 156 -6.54 -6.99 -17.96
C THR A 156 -6.00 -5.65 -18.44
N CYS A 157 -6.53 -4.54 -17.93
CA CYS A 157 -6.12 -3.25 -18.43
C CYS A 157 -4.67 -2.93 -18.10
N THR A 158 -4.03 -2.19 -19.00
CA THR A 158 -2.62 -1.83 -18.91
C THR A 158 -2.40 -0.87 -17.76
N LEU A 159 -1.41 -1.19 -16.92
CA LEU A 159 -1.05 -0.36 -15.79
C LEU A 159 -0.24 0.84 -16.30
N PRO A 160 -0.66 2.08 -16.03
CA PRO A 160 0.11 3.24 -16.43
C PRO A 160 1.40 3.29 -15.61
N ASN A 161 2.48 3.72 -16.27
CA ASN A 161 3.70 4.06 -15.55
C ASN A 161 3.39 5.22 -14.60
N LEU A 162 3.56 4.98 -13.30
CA LEU A 162 3.43 6.06 -12.32
C LEU A 162 4.50 7.11 -12.62
N PRO A 163 4.14 8.40 -12.67
CA PRO A 163 5.11 9.44 -12.98
C PRO A 163 6.25 9.41 -11.95
N PRO A 164 7.52 9.47 -12.38
CA PRO A 164 8.63 9.59 -11.45
C PRO A 164 8.47 10.90 -10.66
N SER A 165 9.07 10.92 -9.47
CA SER A 165 8.97 12.07 -8.58
C SER A 165 9.46 13.35 -9.25
N VAL A 166 8.53 14.29 -9.47
CA VAL A 166 8.91 15.68 -9.69
C VAL A 166 9.24 16.22 -8.31
N GLU A 167 10.53 16.36 -8.02
CA GLU A 167 11.01 17.04 -6.83
C GLU A 167 10.39 18.45 -6.82
N ARG A 168 9.32 18.63 -6.04
CA ARG A 168 8.74 19.94 -5.80
C ARG A 168 9.82 20.68 -5.02
N LYS A 169 10.60 21.50 -5.72
CA LYS A 169 11.40 22.55 -5.08
C LYS A 169 10.40 23.43 -4.35
N ASP A 170 10.17 23.11 -3.09
CA ASP A 170 9.59 24.04 -2.15
C ASP A 170 10.57 25.21 -2.09
N TYR A 171 10.29 26.23 -2.90
CA TYR A 171 10.89 27.55 -2.74
C TYR A 171 10.39 28.06 -1.39
N SER A 172 11.02 27.59 -0.32
CA SER A 172 10.96 28.23 0.98
C SER A 172 11.41 29.68 0.75
N PRO A 173 10.63 30.70 1.16
CA PRO A 173 11.03 32.08 1.00
C PRO A 173 12.41 32.23 1.62
N SER A 174 13.42 32.44 0.77
CA SER A 174 14.80 32.51 1.17
C SER A 174 14.92 33.72 2.08
N ARG A 175 14.85 33.53 3.40
CA ARG A 175 15.33 34.51 4.36
C ARG A 175 16.81 34.62 4.10
N ALA A 176 17.19 35.60 3.27
CA ALA A 176 18.56 35.97 3.04
C ALA A 176 19.17 36.39 4.38
N ARG A 177 19.76 35.41 5.08
CA ARG A 177 20.59 35.67 6.25
C ARG A 177 21.89 36.19 5.68
N LEU A 178 22.08 37.50 5.74
CA LEU A 178 23.34 38.17 5.43
C LEU A 178 24.47 37.46 6.19
N LEU A 179 25.30 36.71 5.46
CA LEU A 179 26.51 36.12 5.98
C LEU A 179 27.58 37.22 6.04
N THR A 180 27.79 37.78 7.22
CA THR A 180 28.99 38.57 7.50
C THR A 180 30.18 37.62 7.62
N THR A 181 31.10 37.68 6.68
CA THR A 181 32.36 36.94 6.72
C THR A 181 33.29 37.52 7.78
N ARG A 182 33.72 36.72 8.74
CA ARG A 182 34.96 36.96 9.50
C ARG A 182 35.92 35.82 9.21
N ALA A 183 37.05 36.19 8.62
CA ALA A 183 38.19 35.31 8.42
C ALA A 183 38.88 35.06 9.77
N VAL A 184 39.18 33.80 10.07
CA VAL A 184 40.17 33.43 11.08
C VAL A 184 41.07 32.34 10.48
N ASP A 185 42.35 32.58 10.68
CA ASP A 185 43.53 31.96 10.10
C ASP A 185 43.91 30.64 10.77
N ASN A 186 44.65 29.85 10.00
CA ASN A 186 45.35 28.58 10.19
C ASN A 186 45.58 28.02 11.63
N MET A 187 45.54 26.68 11.75
CA MET A 187 46.75 25.84 11.58
C MET A 187 46.65 24.44 12.27
N LYS A 188 47.06 23.40 11.52
CA LYS A 188 47.62 22.08 11.95
C LYS A 188 46.65 21.07 12.61
N SER A 189 46.86 19.75 12.54
CA SER A 189 47.69 18.84 11.73
C SER A 189 47.48 17.42 12.28
N GLY A 190 47.41 16.43 11.40
CA GLY A 190 47.73 15.02 11.69
C GLY A 190 46.52 14.10 11.89
N ARG A 191 46.57 12.80 11.60
CA ARG A 191 47.39 11.95 10.73
C ARG A 191 46.64 10.59 10.73
N ILE A 192 46.66 9.92 9.58
CA ILE A 192 46.10 8.59 9.26
C ILE A 192 46.67 7.49 10.16
N ILE A 193 45.87 6.47 10.52
CA ILE A 193 46.30 5.05 10.58
C ILE A 193 45.14 4.11 10.17
N ASP A 194 45.32 3.42 9.05
CA ASP A 194 44.66 2.17 8.65
C ASP A 194 45.44 0.96 9.20
N THR A 195 44.79 -0.15 9.58
CA THR A 195 44.99 -1.51 8.98
C THR A 195 44.11 -2.63 9.63
N PRO A 196 43.79 -3.73 8.89
CA PRO A 196 42.90 -4.88 9.24
C PRO A 196 43.76 -6.14 9.61
N PRO A 197 43.38 -7.46 9.49
CA PRO A 197 42.14 -8.15 9.02
C PRO A 197 41.70 -9.42 9.82
N LEU A 198 40.64 -10.12 9.34
CA LEU A 198 40.66 -11.53 8.84
C LEU A 198 39.43 -12.41 9.19
N SER A 199 38.77 -12.93 8.12
CA SER A 199 38.17 -14.27 7.85
C SER A 199 37.28 -14.96 8.91
N SER A 200 36.19 -15.70 8.61
CA SER A 200 35.84 -16.68 7.55
C SER A 200 34.30 -16.95 7.58
N GLY A 201 33.57 -17.10 6.47
CA GLY A 201 33.17 -18.36 5.78
C GLY A 201 32.39 -19.35 6.67
N VAL A 202 31.22 -19.95 6.41
CA VAL A 202 30.48 -20.46 5.21
C VAL A 202 29.01 -20.82 5.65
N PRO A 203 27.99 -20.94 4.75
CA PRO A 203 26.56 -21.20 5.05
C PRO A 203 26.18 -22.70 4.78
N PRO A 204 24.93 -23.10 4.44
CA PRO A 204 23.56 -22.81 4.92
C PRO A 204 22.87 -24.09 5.47
N SER A 205 21.59 -24.04 5.86
CA SER A 205 20.73 -25.24 5.90
C SER A 205 19.28 -24.91 5.59
N TYR A 206 18.78 -25.50 4.51
CA TYR A 206 17.38 -25.55 4.13
C TYR A 206 16.66 -26.68 4.89
N SER A 207 15.38 -26.51 5.17
CA SER A 207 14.41 -27.58 4.91
C SER A 207 13.01 -27.01 4.67
N ALA A 208 12.46 -27.38 3.53
CA ALA A 208 11.07 -27.21 3.17
C ALA A 208 10.27 -28.38 3.74
N PHE A 209 9.06 -28.11 4.21
CA PHE A 209 8.02 -29.13 4.29
C PHE A 209 6.80 -28.65 3.52
N VAL A 210 6.68 -29.18 2.31
CA VAL A 210 5.50 -29.13 1.45
C VAL A 210 4.66 -30.36 1.75
N TRP A 211 3.44 -30.20 2.26
CA TRP A 211 2.38 -31.20 2.10
C TRP A 211 1.03 -30.52 1.80
N SER A 212 0.50 -30.88 0.64
CA SER A 212 -0.91 -30.94 0.25
C SER A 212 -1.63 -29.68 -0.28
N SER A 213 -1.36 -29.35 -1.55
CA SER A 213 -2.12 -28.36 -2.34
C SER A 213 -3.48 -28.84 -2.88
N LEU A 214 -4.05 -29.93 -2.34
CA LEU A 214 -5.29 -30.53 -2.85
C LEU A 214 -6.49 -30.39 -1.91
N LEU A 215 -6.33 -29.74 -0.74
CA LEU A 215 -7.43 -29.49 0.21
C LEU A 215 -7.77 -28.00 0.42
N LEU A 216 -7.03 -27.07 -0.20
CA LEU A 216 -7.21 -25.62 -0.01
C LEU A 216 -8.29 -24.97 -0.88
N ARG A 217 -8.75 -25.63 -1.97
CA ARG A 217 -9.78 -25.03 -2.85
C ARG A 217 -11.22 -25.17 -2.34
N LEU A 218 -11.47 -26.05 -1.37
CA LEU A 218 -12.80 -26.23 -0.78
C LEU A 218 -13.01 -25.42 0.50
N TYR A 219 -11.93 -24.90 1.10
CA TYR A 219 -12.00 -24.15 2.37
C TYR A 219 -12.15 -22.63 2.19
N TRP A 220 -11.91 -22.10 0.97
CA TRP A 220 -11.97 -20.64 0.72
C TRP A 220 -13.39 -20.07 0.68
N CYS A 221 -14.43 -20.91 0.63
CA CYS A 221 -15.82 -20.48 0.61
C CYS A 221 -16.54 -20.57 1.97
N LEU A 222 -15.86 -21.00 3.04
CA LEU A 222 -16.55 -21.47 4.26
C LEU A 222 -16.08 -20.88 5.60
N LEU A 223 -15.34 -19.77 5.64
CA LEU A 223 -15.09 -19.08 6.90
C LEU A 223 -15.48 -17.58 6.82
N PRO A 224 -16.21 -17.07 7.83
CA PRO A 224 -16.86 -15.76 7.85
C PRO A 224 -15.88 -14.57 7.91
#